data_AF-A0A3N7GUM7-F1
#
_entry.id   AF-A0A3N7GUM7-F1
#
_cell.length_a   1.000
_cell.length_b   1.000
_cell.length_c   1.000
_cell.angle_alpha   90.00
_cell.angle_beta   90.00
_cell.angle_gamma   90.00
#
_symmetry.space_group_name_H-M   'P 1'
#
loop_
_entity.id
_entity.type
_entity.pdbx_description
1 polymer ?
#
loop_
_entity_poly.entity_id
_entity_poly.type
_entity_poly.pdbx_seq_one_letter_code
_entity_poly.pdbx_strand_id
1 'polypeptide(L)' 'VADTQQLANVLAVKYKQISPMDFSHSNIISVFNRGGVLQYQKEGSGIDISSAVAETKKALHN' A
#
# COMPACT_ATOMS: atom_id res chain seq x y z
N VAL A 1 -15.00 2.95 -11.90
CA VAL A 1 -15.09 3.39 -10.48
C VAL A 1 -15.25 2.22 -9.50
N ALA A 2 -16.02 1.18 -9.84
CA ALA A 2 -16.17 -0.01 -8.98
C ALA A 2 -14.83 -0.74 -8.72
N ASP A 3 -14.02 -0.95 -9.75
CA ASP A 3 -12.77 -1.72 -9.64
C ASP A 3 -11.72 -1.06 -8.74
N THR A 4 -11.62 0.27 -8.81
CA THR A 4 -10.69 1.06 -7.96
C THR A 4 -11.07 0.97 -6.48
N GLN A 5 -12.37 0.94 -6.18
CA GLN A 5 -12.88 0.87 -4.82
C GLN A 5 -12.75 -0.55 -4.24
N GLN A 6 -12.94 -1.57 -5.07
CA GLN A 6 -12.66 -2.96 -4.70
C GLN A 6 -11.17 -3.17 -4.40
N LEU A 7 -10.28 -2.65 -5.26
CA LEU A 7 -8.84 -2.72 -5.03
C LEU A 7 -8.43 -1.97 -3.76
N ALA A 8 -8.97 -0.77 -3.53
CA ALA A 8 -8.72 0.00 -2.31
C ALA A 8 -9.12 -0.75 -1.04
N ASN A 9 -10.26 -1.44 -1.06
CA ASN A 9 -10.73 -2.24 0.08
C ASN A 9 -9.82 -3.44 0.35
N VAL A 10 -9.38 -4.14 -0.70
CA VAL A 10 -8.42 -5.27 -0.58
C VAL A 10 -7.08 -4.80 -0.01
N LEU A 11 -6.64 -3.61 -0.39
CA LEU A 11 -5.38 -3.01 0.09
C LEU A 11 -5.52 -2.20 1.39
N ALA A 12 -6.68 -2.27 2.05
CA ALA A 12 -7.01 -1.54 3.28
C ALA A 12 -6.73 -0.03 3.21
N VAL A 13 -6.90 0.58 2.03
CA VAL A 13 -6.70 2.02 1.83
C VAL A 13 -7.81 2.76 2.57
N LYS A 14 -7.44 3.55 3.57
CA LYS A 14 -8.37 4.43 4.29
C LYS A 14 -8.47 5.76 3.56
N TYR A 15 -9.65 6.04 3.01
CA TYR A 15 -10.02 7.36 2.52
C TYR A 15 -10.79 8.09 3.62
N LYS A 16 -10.33 9.29 3.99
CA LYS A 16 -11.05 10.16 4.92
C LYS A 16 -11.31 11.50 4.25
N GLN A 17 -12.57 11.80 3.99
CA GLN A 17 -12.96 13.15 3.58
C GLN A 17 -12.83 14.08 4.79
N ILE A 18 -12.02 15.13 4.64
CA ILE A 18 -11.78 16.12 5.72
C ILE A 18 -12.67 17.34 5.50
N SER A 19 -12.90 17.74 4.24
CA SER A 19 -13.78 18.84 3.86
C SER A 19 -14.35 18.63 2.43
N PRO A 20 -15.25 19.51 1.91
CA PRO A 20 -15.73 19.42 0.53
C PRO A 20 -14.64 19.49 -0.54
N MET A 21 -13.48 20.08 -0.22
CA MET A 21 -12.34 20.22 -1.12
C MET A 21 -11.12 19.38 -0.68
N ASP A 22 -11.04 19.00 0.61
CA ASP A 22 -9.88 18.30 1.17
C ASP A 22 -10.17 16.82 1.42
N PHE A 23 -9.38 15.98 0.74
CA PHE A 23 -9.38 14.54 0.92
C PHE A 23 -8.03 14.10 1.48
N SER A 24 -8.05 13.35 2.59
CA SER A 24 -6.88 12.64 3.08
C SER A 24 -6.92 11.19 2.65
N HIS A 25 -5.75 10.69 2.27
CA HIS A 25 -5.49 9.31 1.92
C HIS A 25 -4.28 8.80 2.69
N SER A 26 -4.33 7.52 3.05
CA SER A 26 -3.16 6.78 3.52
C SER A 26 -2.22 6.50 2.34
N ASN A 27 -0.95 6.90 2.45
CA ASN A 27 0.09 6.49 1.50
C ASN A 27 0.58 5.08 1.88
N ILE A 28 0.20 4.07 1.10
CA ILE A 28 0.49 2.66 1.39
C ILE A 28 1.42 2.07 0.34
N ILE A 29 2.54 1.48 0.77
CA ILE A 29 3.40 0.64 -0.06
C ILE A 29 3.09 -0.82 0.28
N SER A 30 2.75 -1.62 -0.73
CA SER A 30 2.46 -3.05 -0.59
C SER A 30 3.40 -3.88 -1.48
N VAL A 31 4.00 -4.94 -0.95
CA VAL A 31 4.87 -5.88 -1.67
C VAL A 31 4.19 -7.23 -1.70
N PHE A 32 3.98 -7.76 -2.91
CA PHE A 32 3.42 -9.08 -3.15
C PHE A 32 4.49 -9.99 -3.75
N ASN A 33 4.44 -11.28 -3.42
CA ASN A 33 5.25 -12.28 -4.12
C ASN A 33 4.61 -12.65 -5.47
N ARG A 34 5.31 -13.47 -6.28
CA ARG A 34 4.83 -13.91 -7.60
C ARG A 34 3.52 -14.70 -7.56
N GLY A 35 3.16 -15.26 -6.40
CA GLY A 35 1.90 -15.96 -6.17
C GLY A 35 0.73 -15.03 -5.80
N GLY A 36 0.93 -13.71 -5.78
CA GLY A 36 -0.10 -12.75 -5.40
C GLY A 36 -0.36 -12.66 -3.88
N VAL A 37 0.54 -13.19 -3.06
CA VAL A 37 0.44 -13.13 -1.59
C VAL A 37 1.14 -11.88 -1.07
N LEU A 38 0.43 -11.07 -0.27
CA LEU A 38 0.98 -9.90 0.40
C LEU A 38 2.07 -10.32 1.39
N GLN A 39 3.30 -9.85 1.17
CA GLN A 39 4.46 -10.11 2.04
C GLN A 39 4.73 -8.96 3.00
N TYR A 40 4.45 -7.73 2.56
CA TYR A 40 4.78 -6.54 3.33
C TYR A 40 3.84 -5.38 2.97
N GLN A 41 3.46 -4.59 3.97
CA GLN A 41 2.68 -3.37 3.79
C GLN A 41 3.14 -2.28 4.77
N LYS A 42 3.28 -1.03 4.31
CA LYS A 42 3.66 0.12 5.16
C LYS A 42 2.88 1.37 4.79
N GLU A 43 2.39 2.08 5.81
CA GLU A 43 1.64 3.34 5.68
C GLU A 43 2.49 4.54 6.16
N GLY A 44 2.44 5.68 5.46
CA GLY A 44 2.96 6.97 5.97
C GLY A 44 3.70 7.87 4.98
N SER A 45 3.80 9.17 5.31
CA SER A 45 4.41 10.22 4.45
C SER A 45 5.84 10.62 4.86
N GLY A 46 6.58 9.71 5.51
CA GLY A 46 7.95 9.94 6.01
C GLY A 46 8.76 8.65 6.09
N ILE A 47 8.57 7.76 5.12
CA ILE A 47 8.99 6.37 5.21
C ILE A 47 10.49 6.23 4.94
N ASP A 48 11.22 5.69 5.91
CA ASP A 48 12.46 4.94 5.67
C ASP A 48 12.14 3.73 4.76
N ILE A 49 12.47 3.89 3.48
CA ILE A 49 12.20 2.94 2.37
C ILE A 49 13.14 1.73 2.45
N SER A 50 14.20 1.80 3.27
CA SER A 50 15.23 0.77 3.37
C SER A 50 14.66 -0.61 3.73
N SER A 51 13.68 -0.64 4.64
CA SER A 51 12.95 -1.85 5.03
C SER A 51 12.13 -2.46 3.88
N ALA A 52 11.42 -1.64 3.11
CA ALA A 52 10.66 -2.10 1.94
C ALA A 52 11.58 -2.63 0.84
N VAL A 53 12.73 -1.98 0.61
CA VAL A 53 13.76 -2.43 -0.35
C VAL A 53 14.36 -3.77 0.07
N ALA A 54 14.64 -3.96 1.37
CA ALA A 54 15.15 -5.21 1.88
C ALA A 54 14.16 -6.37 1.67
N GLU A 55 12.88 -6.17 2.00
CA GLU A 55 11.84 -7.18 1.79
C GLU A 55 11.58 -7.46 0.29
N THR A 56 11.63 -6.43 -0.55
CA THR A 56 11.51 -6.59 -2.01
C THR A 56 12.67 -7.43 -2.58
N LYS A 57 13.91 -7.20 -2.11
CA LYS A 57 15.06 -8.02 -2.49
C LYS A 57 14.90 -9.48 -2.05
N LYS A 58 14.40 -9.74 -0.84
CA LYS A 58 14.10 -11.11 -0.39
C LYS A 58 13.05 -11.77 -1.29
N ALA A 59 12.00 -11.04 -1.66
CA ALA A 59 10.94 -11.56 -2.51
C ALA A 59 11.38 -11.87 -3.96
N LEU A 60 12.45 -11.22 -4.47
CA LEU A 60 12.98 -11.43 -5.82
C LEU A 60 13.93 -12.63 -5.94
N HIS A 61 14.52 -13.08 -4.83
CA HIS A 61 15.54 -14.14 -4.81
C HIS A 61 14.99 -15.52 -4.36
N ASN A 62 13.67 -15.64 -4.19
CA ASN A 62 12.96 -16.91 -3.94
C ASN A 62 12.31 -17.46 -5.21
#